data_AF-A0A5C4VD47-F1
#
_entry.id   AF-A0A5C4VD47-F1
#
_cell.length_a   1.000
_cell.length_b   1.000
_cell.length_c   1.000
_cell.angle_alpha   90.00
_cell.angle_beta   90.00
_cell.angle_gamma   90.00
#
_symmetry.space_group_name_H-M   'P 1'
#
loop_
_entity.id
_entity.type
_entity.pdbx_description
1 polymer ?
#
loop_
_entity_poly.entity_id
_entity_poly.type
_entity_poly.pdbx_seq_one_letter_code
_entity_poly.pdbx_strand_id
1 'polypeptide(L)'
;MTIVLAVLMALFYLQGLAKFGLWLLVPYSTRIRRISSYYARDQRVISLYDTVTLVCVVAVVALQFASGMNAPSFVAGLLVGMNLIQIFFHRFNRPLPDDRKPPAPAPPNVTMSYAIQARPALGWREIIIMAVLSAWALYVIVAQVILG
;
A
#
# COMPACT_ATOMS: atom_id res chain seq x y z
N MET A 1 7.31 -24.49 4.59
CA MET A 1 7.41 -23.04 4.89
C MET A 1 7.20 -22.17 3.66
N THR A 2 7.68 -22.60 2.49
CA THR A 2 7.54 -21.89 1.20
C THR A 2 6.09 -21.59 0.81
N ILE A 3 5.14 -22.53 0.99
CA ILE A 3 3.73 -22.32 0.59
C ILE A 3 3.04 -21.25 1.45
N VAL A 4 3.20 -21.27 2.78
CA VAL A 4 2.58 -20.26 3.66
C VAL A 4 3.12 -18.87 3.34
N LEU A 5 4.43 -18.75 3.15
CA LEU A 5 5.07 -17.51 2.72
C LEU A 5 4.54 -17.05 1.35
N ALA A 6 4.44 -17.96 0.38
CA ALA A 6 3.90 -17.67 -0.95
C ALA A 6 2.45 -17.17 -0.90
N VAL A 7 1.59 -17.84 -0.13
CA VAL A 7 0.19 -17.44 0.06
C VAL A 7 0.09 -16.06 0.71
N LEU A 8 0.84 -15.82 1.78
CA LEU A 8 0.85 -14.51 2.45
C LEU A 8 1.30 -13.40 1.50
N MET A 9 2.43 -13.59 0.79
CA MET A 9 2.92 -12.61 -0.18
C MET A 9 1.91 -12.39 -1.32
N ALA A 10 1.30 -13.46 -1.84
CA ALA A 10 0.30 -13.37 -2.89
C ALA A 10 -0.92 -12.55 -2.43
N LEU A 11 -1.42 -12.77 -1.21
CA LEU A 11 -2.52 -11.99 -0.65
C LEU A 11 -2.15 -10.51 -0.53
N PHE A 12 -0.93 -10.17 -0.11
CA PHE A 12 -0.47 -8.78 -0.03
C PHE A 12 -0.41 -8.11 -1.42
N TYR A 13 0.15 -8.79 -2.43
CA TYR A 13 0.22 -8.24 -3.78
C TYR A 13 -1.17 -8.11 -4.42
N LEU A 14 -2.05 -9.10 -4.23
CA LEU A 14 -3.44 -9.02 -4.68
C LEU A 14 -4.19 -7.87 -4.01
N GLN A 15 -4.03 -7.70 -2.69
CA GLN A 15 -4.61 -6.58 -1.95
C GLN A 15 -4.11 -5.23 -2.49
N GLY A 16 -2.81 -5.12 -2.78
CA GLY A 16 -2.21 -3.92 -3.37
C GLY A 16 -2.79 -3.60 -4.75
N LEU A 17 -2.82 -4.58 -5.65
CA LEU A 17 -3.40 -4.43 -6.99
C LEU A 17 -4.88 -4.07 -6.94
N ALA A 18 -5.67 -4.72 -6.08
CA ALA A 18 -7.08 -4.40 -5.89
C ALA A 18 -7.27 -2.96 -5.41
N LYS A 19 -6.44 -2.49 -4.47
CA LYS A 19 -6.47 -1.09 -4.03
C LYS A 19 -6.19 -0.13 -5.17
N PHE A 20 -5.14 -0.38 -5.98
CA PHE A 20 -4.81 0.51 -7.11
C PHE A 20 -5.91 0.54 -8.18
N GLY A 21 -6.46 -0.62 -8.54
CA GLY A 21 -7.54 -0.71 -9.55
C GLY A 21 -8.82 -0.03 -9.08
N LEU A 22 -9.27 -0.29 -7.85
CA LEU A 22 -10.49 0.31 -7.31
C LEU A 22 -10.37 1.82 -7.12
N TRP A 23 -9.15 2.33 -6.90
CA TRP A 23 -8.95 3.75 -6.62
C TRP A 23 -9.24 4.65 -7.83
N LEU A 24 -8.91 4.18 -9.04
CA LEU A 24 -9.20 4.89 -10.29
C LEU A 24 -10.70 4.83 -10.66
N LEU A 25 -11.38 3.76 -10.29
CA LEU A 25 -12.77 3.50 -10.68
C LEU A 25 -13.80 4.17 -9.75
N VAL A 26 -13.46 4.38 -8.47
CA VAL A 26 -14.42 4.89 -7.48
C VAL A 26 -14.45 6.42 -7.46
N PRO A 27 -15.61 7.10 -7.62
CA PRO A 27 -15.71 8.56 -7.59
C PRO A 27 -15.20 9.21 -6.30
N TYR A 28 -14.68 10.44 -6.40
CA TYR A 28 -14.11 11.19 -5.26
C TYR A 28 -15.06 11.26 -4.05
N SER A 29 -16.34 11.56 -4.27
CA SER A 29 -17.37 11.65 -3.22
C SER A 29 -17.50 10.36 -2.41
N THR A 30 -17.36 9.21 -3.07
CA THR A 30 -17.41 7.91 -2.40
C THR A 30 -16.11 7.62 -1.64
N ARG A 31 -14.96 7.97 -2.24
CA ARG A 31 -13.65 7.78 -1.58
C ARG A 31 -13.54 8.63 -0.32
N ILE A 32 -13.91 9.91 -0.40
CA ILE A 32 -13.80 10.84 0.73
C ILE A 32 -14.77 10.48 1.86
N ARG A 33 -15.99 10.03 1.53
CA ARG A 33 -16.95 9.53 2.53
C ARG A 33 -16.44 8.31 3.28
N ARG A 34 -15.76 7.37 2.60
CA ARG A 34 -15.14 6.21 3.27
C ARG A 34 -14.03 6.67 4.21
N ILE A 35 -13.13 7.52 3.74
CA ILE A 35 -12.02 8.02 4.56
C ILE A 35 -12.52 8.83 5.75
N SER A 36 -13.47 9.74 5.55
CA SER A 36 -14.04 10.52 6.65
C SER A 36 -14.72 9.62 7.67
N SER A 37 -15.40 8.55 7.24
CA SER A 37 -16.01 7.57 8.14
C SER A 37 -14.98 6.80 8.97
N TYR A 38 -13.80 6.48 8.42
CA TYR A 38 -12.73 5.81 9.16
C TYR A 38 -12.12 6.71 10.23
N TYR A 39 -11.96 7.99 9.93
CA TYR A 39 -11.48 8.96 10.92
C TYR A 39 -12.55 9.35 11.94
N ALA A 40 -13.83 9.27 11.59
CA ALA A 40 -14.94 9.55 12.51
C ALA A 40 -15.26 8.40 13.47
N ARG A 41 -15.05 7.13 13.04
CA ARG A 41 -15.40 5.92 13.82
C ARG A 41 -14.33 5.47 14.82
N ASP A 42 -13.62 6.41 15.43
CA ASP A 42 -12.51 6.17 16.36
C ASP A 42 -11.26 5.59 15.65
N GLN A 43 -10.07 6.15 15.93
CA GLN A 43 -8.82 5.77 15.26
C GLN A 43 -8.40 4.32 15.52
N ARG A 44 -9.09 3.62 16.42
CA ARG A 44 -8.85 2.21 16.77
C ARG A 44 -8.87 1.27 15.58
N VAL A 45 -9.77 1.46 14.60
CA VAL A 45 -9.87 0.57 13.44
C VAL A 45 -8.62 0.68 12.55
N ILE A 46 -8.16 1.91 12.31
CA ILE A 46 -6.96 2.18 11.53
C ILE A 46 -5.74 1.64 12.28
N SER A 47 -5.63 1.94 13.58
CA SER A 47 -4.54 1.47 14.44
C SER A 47 -4.45 -0.07 14.50
N LEU A 48 -5.59 -0.76 14.59
CA LEU A 48 -5.63 -2.23 14.57
C LEU A 48 -5.18 -2.77 13.21
N TYR A 49 -5.66 -2.20 12.11
CA TYR A 49 -5.24 -2.58 10.77
C TYR A 49 -3.73 -2.39 10.58
N ASP A 50 -3.19 -1.25 11.01
CA ASP A 50 -1.75 -0.96 10.92
C ASP A 50 -0.95 -1.94 11.78
N THR A 51 -1.42 -2.25 12.99
CA THR A 51 -0.79 -3.23 13.89
C THR A 51 -0.76 -4.63 13.27
N VAL A 52 -1.89 -5.11 12.75
CA VAL A 52 -1.98 -6.43 12.11
C VAL A 52 -1.08 -6.47 10.87
N THR A 53 -1.10 -5.42 10.06
CA THR A 53 -0.25 -5.31 8.86
C THR A 53 1.22 -5.37 9.25
N LEU A 54 1.63 -4.64 10.29
CA LEU A 54 3.01 -4.64 10.78
C LEU A 54 3.44 -6.04 11.26
N VAL A 55 2.60 -6.72 12.04
CA VAL A 55 2.86 -8.10 12.48
C VAL A 55 3.04 -9.03 11.28
N CYS A 56 2.17 -8.92 10.27
CA CYS A 56 2.30 -9.71 9.05
C CYS A 56 3.60 -9.41 8.28
N VAL A 57 4.01 -8.14 8.17
CA VAL A 57 5.29 -7.77 7.52
C VAL A 57 6.47 -8.39 8.27
N VAL A 58 6.50 -8.31 9.61
CA VAL A 58 7.54 -8.94 10.43
C VAL A 58 7.56 -10.46 10.22
N ALA A 59 6.38 -11.10 10.17
CA ALA A 59 6.27 -12.53 9.94
C ALA A 59 6.79 -12.93 8.54
N VAL A 60 6.47 -12.17 7.48
CA VAL A 60 7.00 -12.40 6.12
C VAL A 60 8.52 -12.32 6.10
N VAL A 61 9.11 -11.32 6.77
CA VAL A 61 10.56 -11.18 6.87
C VAL A 61 11.17 -12.37 7.61
N ALA A 62 10.66 -12.72 8.78
CA ALA A 62 11.15 -13.88 9.55
C ALA A 62 11.08 -15.19 8.75
N LEU A 63 9.97 -15.41 8.03
CA LEU A 63 9.79 -16.57 7.16
C LEU A 63 10.76 -16.56 5.97
N GLN A 64 11.06 -15.40 5.37
CA GLN A 64 12.07 -15.29 4.32
C GLN A 64 13.46 -15.68 4.85
N PHE A 65 13.86 -15.16 6.00
CA PHE A 65 15.15 -15.51 6.62
C PHE A 65 15.23 -17.02 6.91
N ALA A 66 14.17 -17.60 7.47
CA ALA A 66 14.09 -19.03 7.73
C ALA A 66 14.09 -19.89 6.45
N SER A 67 13.77 -19.31 5.29
CA SER A 67 13.73 -20.00 3.99
C SER A 67 15.00 -19.80 3.14
N GLY A 68 16.07 -19.22 3.70
CA GLY A 68 17.33 -19.03 2.96
C GLY A 68 17.35 -17.79 2.05
N MET A 69 16.83 -16.67 2.54
CA MET A 69 16.79 -15.38 1.86
C MET A 69 18.13 -15.00 1.17
N ASN A 70 18.03 -14.55 -0.09
CA ASN A 70 19.15 -13.91 -0.80
C ASN A 70 19.32 -12.45 -0.33
N ALA A 71 20.44 -12.16 0.34
CA ALA A 71 20.67 -10.83 0.94
C ALA A 71 20.66 -9.67 -0.08
N PRO A 72 21.33 -9.73 -1.25
CA PRO A 72 21.24 -8.68 -2.26
C PRO A 72 19.81 -8.38 -2.72
N SER A 73 19.02 -9.43 -2.99
CA SER A 73 17.63 -9.28 -3.43
C SER A 73 16.74 -8.65 -2.35
N PHE A 74 16.92 -9.06 -1.10
CA PHE A 74 16.19 -8.50 0.04
C PHE A 74 16.49 -7.01 0.23
N VAL A 75 17.78 -6.65 0.27
CA VAL A 75 18.21 -5.24 0.46
C VAL A 75 17.75 -4.38 -0.70
N ALA A 76 17.86 -4.87 -1.94
CA ALA A 76 17.35 -4.16 -3.12
C ALA A 76 15.83 -3.95 -3.04
N GLY A 77 15.06 -4.98 -2.68
CA GLY A 77 13.61 -4.89 -2.51
C GLY A 77 13.20 -3.87 -1.45
N LEU A 78 13.90 -3.86 -0.30
CA LEU A 78 13.67 -2.90 0.77
C LEU A 78 13.97 -1.47 0.31
N LEU A 79 15.09 -1.25 -0.36
CA LEU A 79 15.48 0.06 -0.91
C LEU A 79 14.43 0.57 -1.91
N VAL A 80 14.01 -0.29 -2.85
CA VAL A 80 12.99 0.04 -3.86
C VAL A 80 11.67 0.41 -3.17
N GLY A 81 11.21 -0.40 -2.21
CA GLY A 81 9.96 -0.15 -1.48
C GLY A 81 9.96 1.18 -0.73
N MET A 82 11.01 1.46 0.04
CA MET A 82 11.15 2.71 0.82
C MET A 82 11.18 3.95 -0.08
N ASN A 83 11.89 3.89 -1.21
CA ASN A 83 11.99 5.02 -2.11
C ASN A 83 10.69 5.24 -2.90
N LEU A 84 10.03 4.18 -3.38
CA LEU A 84 8.78 4.31 -4.12
C LEU A 84 7.68 4.95 -3.26
N ILE A 85 7.55 4.54 -1.99
CA ILE A 85 6.54 5.13 -1.11
C ILE A 85 6.85 6.60 -0.78
N GLN A 86 8.12 6.94 -0.56
CA GLN A 86 8.54 8.33 -0.31
C GLN A 86 8.25 9.22 -1.53
N ILE A 87 8.66 8.78 -2.73
CA ILE A 87 8.44 9.52 -3.98
C ILE A 87 6.93 9.69 -4.21
N PHE A 88 6.14 8.64 -3.98
CA PHE A 88 4.68 8.69 -4.09
C PHE A 88 4.09 9.78 -3.20
N PHE A 89 4.41 9.80 -1.90
CA PHE A 89 3.86 10.81 -0.98
C PHE A 89 4.31 12.23 -1.33
N HIS A 90 5.54 12.42 -1.81
CA HIS A 90 6.04 13.73 -2.24
C HIS A 90 5.24 14.34 -3.39
N ARG A 91 4.52 13.54 -4.19
CA ARG A 91 3.65 14.06 -5.26
C ARG A 91 2.45 14.85 -4.72
N PHE A 92 2.07 14.63 -3.46
CA PHE A 92 0.86 15.19 -2.86
C PHE A 92 1.13 16.40 -1.94
N ASN A 93 2.23 17.10 -2.16
CA ASN A 93 2.61 18.32 -1.43
C ASN A 93 1.88 19.60 -1.90
N ARG A 94 0.84 19.48 -2.73
CA ARG A 94 0.14 20.63 -3.33
C ARG A 94 -0.98 21.12 -2.40
N PRO A 95 -1.22 22.44 -2.32
CA PRO A 95 -2.36 22.98 -1.59
C PRO A 95 -3.70 22.38 -2.05
N LEU A 96 -4.56 22.05 -1.09
CA LEU A 96 -5.91 21.57 -1.35
C LEU A 96 -6.86 22.76 -1.59
N PRO A 97 -7.76 22.67 -2.60
CA PRO A 97 -8.91 23.56 -2.71
C PRO A 97 -9.78 23.52 -1.44
N ASP A 98 -10.47 24.63 -1.13
CA ASP A 98 -11.26 24.76 0.11
C ASP A 98 -12.36 23.70 0.22
N ASP A 99 -12.99 23.32 -0.89
CA ASP A 99 -14.03 22.28 -0.97
C ASP A 99 -13.48 20.85 -0.76
N ARG A 100 -12.15 20.69 -0.70
CA ARG A 100 -11.47 19.39 -0.56
C ARG A 100 -10.57 19.31 0.66
N LYS A 101 -10.58 20.33 1.52
CA LYS A 101 -9.85 20.31 2.79
C LYS A 101 -10.57 19.41 3.80
N PRO A 102 -9.84 18.69 4.65
CA PRO A 102 -10.44 18.05 5.81
C PRO A 102 -11.00 19.11 6.78
N PRO A 103 -12.03 18.76 7.58
CA PRO A 103 -12.47 19.62 8.68
C PRO A 103 -11.31 19.94 9.62
N ALA A 104 -11.16 21.22 9.99
CA ALA A 104 -10.13 21.65 10.93
C ALA A 104 -10.57 21.39 12.39
N PRO A 105 -9.63 21.05 13.29
CA PRO A 105 -8.21 20.78 13.04
C PRO A 105 -7.99 19.39 12.44
N ALA A 106 -7.12 19.30 11.43
CA ALA A 106 -6.78 18.03 10.78
C ALA A 106 -5.30 17.69 11.00
N PRO A 107 -4.98 16.52 11.57
CA PRO A 107 -3.59 16.07 11.71
C PRO A 107 -2.97 15.76 10.34
N PRO A 108 -1.63 15.74 10.23
CA PRO A 108 -0.94 15.58 8.94
C PRO A 108 -1.34 14.34 8.13
N ASN A 109 -1.58 13.20 8.78
CA ASN A 109 -2.01 11.96 8.12
C ASN A 109 -3.41 12.07 7.49
N VAL A 110 -4.33 12.81 8.12
CA VAL A 110 -5.66 13.09 7.58
C VAL A 110 -5.54 14.03 6.39
N THR A 111 -4.76 15.11 6.52
CA THR A 111 -4.51 16.07 5.43
C THR A 111 -3.88 15.38 4.21
N MET A 112 -2.88 14.52 4.43
CA MET A 112 -2.25 13.73 3.37
C MET A 112 -3.25 12.79 2.70
N SER A 113 -4.09 12.10 3.47
CA SER A 113 -5.14 11.23 2.91
C SER A 113 -6.12 12.01 2.05
N TYR A 114 -6.54 13.19 2.46
CA TYR A 114 -7.40 14.08 1.66
C TYR A 114 -6.71 14.54 0.37
N ALA A 115 -5.43 14.92 0.43
CA ALA A 115 -4.63 15.31 -0.75
C ALA A 115 -4.54 14.18 -1.78
N ILE A 116 -4.28 12.97 -1.29
CA ILE A 116 -4.26 11.73 -2.07
C ILE A 116 -5.60 11.49 -2.76
N GLN A 117 -6.72 11.55 -2.02
CA GLN A 117 -8.06 11.35 -2.60
C GLN A 117 -8.49 12.42 -3.60
N ALA A 118 -8.08 13.67 -3.36
CA ALA A 118 -8.48 14.82 -4.17
C ALA A 118 -7.87 14.76 -5.57
N ARG A 119 -6.61 14.32 -5.71
CA ARG A 119 -5.91 14.27 -7.00
C ARG A 119 -5.09 12.98 -7.14
N PRO A 120 -5.73 11.80 -7.18
CA PRO A 120 -5.03 10.50 -7.19
C PRO A 120 -4.05 10.36 -8.36
N ALA A 121 -4.37 11.00 -9.48
CA ALA A 121 -3.55 11.00 -10.68
C ALA A 121 -2.16 11.61 -10.48
N LEU A 122 -1.86 12.35 -9.41
CA LEU A 122 -0.51 12.90 -9.20
C LEU A 122 0.55 11.82 -8.96
N GLY A 123 0.17 10.68 -8.39
CA GLY A 123 1.05 9.53 -8.12
C GLY A 123 1.00 8.45 -9.19
N TRP A 124 0.50 8.74 -10.40
CA TRP A 124 0.22 7.73 -11.42
C TRP A 124 1.46 6.92 -11.83
N ARG A 125 2.63 7.55 -11.90
CA ARG A 125 3.88 6.90 -12.31
C ARG A 125 4.28 5.84 -11.29
N GLU A 126 4.27 6.21 -10.02
CA GLU A 126 4.64 5.33 -8.92
C GLU A 126 3.61 4.20 -8.77
N ILE A 127 2.32 4.48 -8.99
CA ILE A 127 1.26 3.46 -9.01
C ILE A 127 1.50 2.43 -10.12
N ILE A 128 1.82 2.85 -11.35
CA ILE A 128 2.09 1.92 -12.45
C ILE A 128 3.30 1.04 -12.12
N ILE A 129 4.38 1.63 -11.61
CA ILE A 129 5.59 0.87 -11.22
C ILE A 129 5.24 -0.16 -10.15
N MET A 130 4.54 0.26 -9.08
CA MET A 130 4.11 -0.66 -8.01
C MET A 130 3.19 -1.76 -8.54
N ALA A 131 2.29 -1.45 -9.46
CA ALA A 131 1.38 -2.43 -10.05
C ALA A 131 2.13 -3.46 -10.92
N VAL A 132 3.04 -3.02 -11.79
CA VAL A 132 3.86 -3.91 -12.61
C VAL A 132 4.72 -4.82 -11.74
N LEU A 133 5.40 -4.26 -10.74
CA LEU A 133 6.21 -5.04 -9.80
C LEU A 133 5.36 -6.04 -9.01
N SER A 134 4.16 -5.66 -8.58
CA SER A 134 3.24 -6.57 -7.87
C SER A 134 2.73 -7.69 -8.76
N ALA A 135 2.35 -7.40 -10.01
CA ALA A 135 1.92 -8.39 -10.97
C ALA A 135 3.05 -9.37 -11.32
N TRP A 136 4.27 -8.85 -11.51
CA TRP A 136 5.46 -9.67 -11.74
C TRP A 136 5.77 -10.56 -10.53
N ALA A 137 5.74 -10.02 -9.32
CA ALA A 137 5.95 -10.80 -8.10
C ALA A 137 4.92 -11.93 -7.95
N LEU A 138 3.65 -11.66 -8.24
CA LEU A 138 2.60 -12.69 -8.27
C LEU A 138 2.89 -13.78 -9.31
N TYR A 139 3.27 -13.39 -10.53
CA TYR A 139 3.64 -14.34 -11.57
C TYR A 139 4.79 -15.26 -11.10
N VAL A 140 5.85 -14.68 -10.53
CA VAL A 140 6.99 -15.45 -10.02
C VAL A 140 6.59 -16.40 -8.89
N ILE A 141 5.79 -15.93 -7.92
CA ILE A 141 5.32 -16.76 -6.81
C ILE A 141 4.46 -17.93 -7.34
N VAL A 142 3.50 -17.65 -8.22
CA VAL A 142 2.61 -18.66 -8.79
C VAL A 142 3.41 -19.67 -9.63
N ALA A 143 4.33 -19.20 -10.47
CA ALA A 143 5.19 -20.06 -11.26
C ALA A 143 6.04 -20.97 -10.37
N GLN A 144 6.64 -20.44 -9.29
CA GLN A 144 7.43 -21.24 -8.35
C GLN A 144 6.60 -22.27 -7.58
N VAL A 145 5.35 -21.96 -7.24
CA VAL A 145 4.46 -22.88 -6.51
C VAL A 145 3.87 -23.96 -7.42
N ILE A 146 3.66 -23.66 -8.71
CA ILE A 146 3.06 -24.61 -9.67
C ILE A 146 4.12 -25.49 -10.34
N LEU A 147 5.29 -24.93 -10.65
CA LEU A 147 6.33 -25.60 -11.45
C LEU A 147 7.46 -26.19 -10.59
N GLY A 148 7.53 -25.84 -9.30
CA GLY A 148 8.50 -26.36 -8.33
C GLY A 148 7.86 -27.34 -7.37
#